data_AF-A0A2W5NFY2-F1
#
_entry.id   AF-A0A2W5NFY2-F1
#
_cell.length_a   1.000
_cell.length_b   1.000
_cell.length_c   1.000
_cell.angle_alpha   90.00
_cell.angle_beta   90.00
_cell.angle_gamma   90.00
#
_symmetry.space_group_name_H-M   'P 1'
#
loop_
_entity.id
_entity.type
_entity.pdbx_description
1 polymer ?
#
loop_
_entity_poly.entity_id
_entity_poly.type
_entity_poly.pdbx_seq_one_letter_code
_entity_poly.pdbx_strand_id
1 'polypeptide(L)'
;MEIDAYRTLVFPNRIRKFRKQLNIGSLLELSDKLPTITYIRLSKIERGEIFARAGELRDIAAALGIDAADLLIDIDDPEFDISAWADPLHAADRADPEAERFAVLLAAALRNRRASDNALTIAALEQEYGIAPVILSRIENALKPYDRWNEDVRASLRRLFAAADDAQLTAVVHDAYQRGELDTVLPLVANPELRIAKSRARIGALRGELQQVPAARAEPLGRGLPQTLLERSAARHKPSPETVETAASADTLVAEAPPQRLVPVFGSPLPEGLIARTPAGDQVEAPRSAGPRAYGLRLGRPTLGAGLPGRSILVVDPDRFPSAGGLAVVTEGQGLRVLSVTLDRHGRMLGYSENPDLEIAIDELDPAGLATVVAAVFE
;
A
#
# COMPACT_ATOMS: atom_id res chain seq x y z
N MET A 1 10.41 27.14 -14.17
CA MET A 1 9.27 26.30 -13.73
C MET A 1 8.99 26.64 -12.29
N GLU A 2 7.75 26.98 -11.98
CA GLU A 2 7.29 27.13 -10.60
C GLU A 2 6.99 25.73 -10.04
N ILE A 3 7.55 25.41 -8.87
CA ILE A 3 7.34 24.12 -8.21
C ILE A 3 6.28 24.31 -7.15
N ASP A 4 5.27 23.43 -7.13
CA ASP A 4 4.32 23.40 -6.03
C ASP A 4 5.03 23.07 -4.71
N ALA A 5 5.21 24.09 -3.88
CA ALA A 5 5.78 23.98 -2.53
C ALA A 5 4.92 23.11 -1.60
N TYR A 6 3.64 22.91 -1.95
CA TYR A 6 2.66 22.13 -1.20
C TYR A 6 2.32 20.80 -1.87
N ARG A 7 3.16 20.32 -2.80
CA ARG A 7 2.93 19.09 -3.59
C ARG A 7 2.64 17.83 -2.76
N THR A 8 3.14 17.78 -1.52
CA THR A 8 2.92 16.67 -0.57
C THR A 8 1.60 16.78 0.18
N LEU A 9 0.92 17.93 0.14
CA LEU A 9 -0.32 18.23 0.85
C LEU A 9 -1.53 18.01 -0.06
N VAL A 10 -2.05 16.79 -0.02
CA VAL A 10 -3.16 16.34 -0.88
C VAL A 10 -4.53 16.44 -0.20
N PHE A 11 -4.57 16.54 1.13
CA PHE A 11 -5.82 16.51 1.90
C PHE A 11 -5.88 17.58 3.00
N PRO A 12 -6.05 18.86 2.64
CA PRO A 12 -6.36 19.89 3.62
C PRO A 12 -7.63 19.54 4.41
N ASN A 13 -7.57 19.70 5.74
CA ASN A 13 -8.65 19.32 6.65
C ASN A 13 -8.69 20.20 7.90
N ARG A 14 -9.78 20.08 8.67
CA ARG A 14 -10.02 20.87 9.89
C ARG A 14 -9.70 20.13 11.19
N ILE A 15 -9.06 18.96 11.16
CA ILE A 15 -8.79 18.15 12.37
C ILE A 15 -8.02 18.97 13.41
N ARG A 16 -6.91 19.62 12.99
CA ARG A 16 -6.12 20.46 13.90
C ARG A 16 -6.92 21.61 14.51
N LYS A 17 -7.77 22.25 13.71
CA LYS A 17 -8.61 23.37 14.15
C LYS A 17 -9.53 22.92 15.28
N PHE A 18 -10.31 21.86 15.06
CA PHE A 18 -11.25 21.35 16.05
C PHE A 18 -10.54 20.75 17.28
N ARG A 19 -9.43 20.04 17.07
CA ARG A 19 -8.60 19.52 18.17
C ARG A 19 -8.16 20.65 19.12
N LYS A 20 -7.66 21.76 18.57
CA LYS A 20 -7.28 22.95 19.36
C LYS A 20 -8.48 23.63 20.03
N GLN A 21 -9.62 23.76 19.34
CA GLN A 21 -10.83 24.36 19.92
C GLN A 21 -11.38 23.56 21.11
N LEU A 22 -11.17 22.25 21.13
CA LEU A 22 -11.60 21.35 22.20
C LEU A 22 -10.53 21.13 23.27
N ASN A 23 -9.46 21.93 23.27
CA ASN A 23 -8.34 21.85 24.21
C ASN A 23 -7.64 20.48 24.28
N ILE A 24 -7.70 19.69 23.19
CA ILE A 24 -6.94 18.45 23.07
C ILE A 24 -5.50 18.85 22.69
N GLY A 25 -4.62 18.85 23.70
CA GLY A 25 -3.32 19.52 23.66
C GLY A 25 -2.34 18.88 22.69
N SER A 26 -2.48 17.58 22.43
CA SER A 26 -1.60 16.83 21.53
C SER A 26 -2.37 15.94 20.56
N LEU A 27 -1.73 15.57 19.46
CA LEU A 27 -2.30 14.56 18.57
C LEU A 27 -2.30 13.16 19.19
N LEU A 28 -1.38 12.89 20.12
CA LEU A 28 -1.33 11.64 20.87
C LEU A 28 -2.60 11.45 21.70
N GLU A 29 -3.03 12.51 22.39
CA GLU A 29 -4.27 12.51 23.18
C GLU A 29 -5.52 12.25 22.31
N LEU A 30 -5.54 12.71 21.06
CA LEU A 30 -6.62 12.36 20.12
C LEU A 30 -6.50 10.90 19.67
N SER A 31 -5.29 10.41 19.44
CA SER A 31 -5.03 9.02 19.03
C SER A 31 -5.49 8.02 20.07
N ASP A 32 -5.36 8.33 21.36
CA ASP A 32 -5.80 7.45 22.46
C ASP A 32 -7.33 7.22 22.45
N LYS A 33 -8.08 8.11 21.80
CA LYS A 33 -9.55 8.01 21.62
C LYS A 33 -9.95 7.26 20.33
N LEU A 34 -8.98 6.87 19.49
CA LEU A 34 -9.19 6.33 18.15
C LEU A 34 -8.53 4.96 18.00
N PRO A 35 -9.10 3.88 18.58
CA PRO A 35 -8.47 2.55 18.58
C PRO A 35 -8.30 1.96 17.17
N THR A 36 -9.10 2.43 16.19
CA THR A 36 -9.07 1.97 14.80
C THR A 36 -8.05 2.71 13.93
N ILE A 37 -7.44 3.80 14.42
CA ILE A 37 -6.53 4.65 13.65
C ILE A 37 -5.21 4.78 14.39
N THR A 38 -4.14 4.23 13.82
CA THR A 38 -2.81 4.35 14.40
C THR A 38 -2.35 5.80 14.47
N TYR A 39 -1.55 6.15 15.48
CA TYR A 39 -0.99 7.50 15.63
C TYR A 39 -0.25 8.00 14.38
N ILE A 40 0.54 7.13 13.73
CA ILE A 40 1.27 7.48 12.50
C ILE A 40 0.30 7.84 11.38
N ARG A 41 -0.78 7.04 11.22
CA ARG A 41 -1.80 7.29 10.20
C ARG A 41 -2.56 8.58 10.50
N LEU A 42 -2.98 8.78 11.74
CA LEU A 42 -3.65 10.00 12.20
C LEU A 42 -2.78 11.25 11.98
N SER A 43 -1.47 11.16 12.26
CA SER A 43 -0.50 12.24 12.00
C SER A 43 -0.41 12.60 10.53
N LYS A 44 -0.37 11.62 9.63
CA LYS A 44 -0.36 11.89 8.18
C LYS A 44 -1.68 12.48 7.70
N ILE A 45 -2.81 12.04 8.27
CA ILE A 45 -4.13 12.61 7.96
C ILE A 45 -4.19 14.07 8.44
N GLU A 46 -3.87 14.37 9.70
CA GLU A 46 -3.93 15.75 10.23
C GLU A 46 -2.98 16.70 9.47
N ARG A 47 -1.82 16.20 9.04
CA ARG A 47 -0.87 16.96 8.22
C ARG A 47 -1.29 17.05 6.75
N GLY A 48 -2.36 16.38 6.34
CA GLY A 48 -2.91 16.40 4.97
C GLY A 48 -2.05 15.70 3.93
N GLU A 49 -1.11 14.85 4.35
CA GLU A 49 -0.22 14.08 3.46
C GLU A 49 -0.94 12.90 2.81
N ILE A 50 -2.03 12.42 3.43
CA ILE A 50 -2.83 11.31 2.93
C ILE A 50 -4.33 11.61 3.07
N PHE A 51 -5.14 11.04 2.18
CA PHE A 51 -6.58 11.06 2.33
C PHE A 51 -7.03 10.09 3.44
N ALA A 52 -7.91 10.57 4.30
CA ALA A 52 -8.67 9.71 5.20
C ALA A 52 -9.73 8.92 4.42
N ARG A 53 -10.14 7.77 4.98
CA ARG A 53 -11.34 7.04 4.56
C ARG A 53 -12.56 7.66 5.23
N ALA A 54 -13.75 7.50 4.64
CA ALA A 54 -15.00 8.00 5.24
C ALA A 54 -15.23 7.45 6.67
N GLY A 55 -14.93 6.17 6.93
CA GLY A 55 -14.99 5.60 8.27
C GLY A 55 -14.05 6.29 9.28
N GLU A 56 -12.82 6.57 8.86
CA GLU A 56 -11.84 7.27 9.70
C GLU A 56 -12.27 8.70 10.02
N LEU A 57 -12.87 9.40 9.05
CA LEU A 57 -13.42 10.73 9.28
C LEU A 57 -14.60 10.69 10.26
N ARG A 58 -15.45 9.67 10.20
CA ARG A 58 -16.52 9.47 11.19
C ARG A 58 -15.98 9.21 12.58
N ASP A 59 -14.98 8.34 12.71
CA ASP A 59 -14.35 8.03 14.00
C ASP A 59 -13.69 9.28 14.59
N ILE A 60 -12.91 10.03 13.78
CA ILE A 60 -12.27 11.28 14.20
C ILE A 60 -13.32 12.33 14.60
N ALA A 61 -14.38 12.50 13.81
CA ALA A 61 -15.43 13.47 14.10
C ALA A 61 -16.21 13.11 15.36
N ALA A 62 -16.51 11.83 15.58
CA ALA A 62 -17.13 11.35 16.80
C ALA A 62 -16.26 11.62 18.03
N ALA A 63 -14.95 11.38 17.95
CA ALA A 63 -14.01 11.70 19.03
C ALA A 63 -13.88 13.22 19.31
N LEU A 64 -14.16 14.05 18.30
CA LEU A 64 -14.19 15.51 18.40
C LEU A 64 -15.61 16.06 18.69
N GLY A 65 -16.66 15.23 18.71
CA GLY A 65 -18.03 15.69 18.95
C GLY A 65 -18.59 16.63 17.87
N ILE A 66 -18.20 16.45 16.61
CA ILE A 66 -18.63 17.27 15.45
C ILE A 66 -19.16 16.40 14.31
N ASP A 67 -19.73 17.01 13.26
CA ASP A 67 -20.08 16.29 12.04
C ASP A 67 -18.83 15.93 11.22
N ALA A 68 -18.81 14.75 10.61
CA ALA A 68 -17.68 14.31 9.79
C ALA A 68 -17.45 15.19 8.55
N ALA A 69 -18.49 15.80 8.01
CA ALA A 69 -18.39 16.76 6.91
C ALA A 69 -17.66 18.05 7.33
N ASP A 70 -17.72 18.44 8.62
CA ASP A 70 -17.05 19.64 9.12
C ASP A 70 -15.53 19.52 9.08
N LEU A 71 -15.00 18.28 9.11
CA LEU A 71 -13.58 18.00 8.95
C LEU A 71 -13.05 18.31 7.55
N LEU A 72 -13.92 18.30 6.54
CA LEU A 72 -13.55 18.58 5.16
C LEU A 72 -13.39 20.09 4.94
N ILE A 73 -12.30 20.48 4.27
CA ILE A 73 -12.14 21.84 3.76
C ILE A 73 -12.70 21.89 2.34
N ASP A 74 -13.44 22.95 2.02
CA ASP A 74 -13.72 23.29 0.64
C ASP A 74 -12.51 24.03 0.06
N ILE A 75 -11.82 23.39 -0.87
CA ILE A 75 -10.60 23.94 -1.46
C ILE A 75 -10.90 24.93 -2.61
N ASP A 76 -12.16 24.98 -3.06
CA ASP A 76 -12.63 25.95 -4.05
C ASP A 76 -13.19 27.22 -3.39
N ASP A 77 -13.25 27.24 -2.06
CA ASP A 77 -13.58 28.44 -1.30
C ASP A 77 -12.52 29.53 -1.59
N PRO A 78 -12.92 30.72 -2.10
CA PRO A 78 -11.98 31.79 -2.40
C PRO A 78 -11.23 32.30 -1.16
N GLU A 79 -11.73 32.03 0.05
CA GLU A 79 -11.03 32.37 1.31
C GLU A 79 -10.02 31.30 1.74
N PHE A 80 -10.00 30.12 1.11
CA PHE A 80 -9.05 29.07 1.45
C PHE A 80 -7.66 29.36 0.85
N ASP A 81 -6.69 29.60 1.73
CA ASP A 81 -5.28 29.65 1.37
C ASP A 81 -4.52 28.43 1.94
N ILE A 82 -3.96 27.62 1.05
CA ILE A 82 -3.15 26.45 1.43
C ILE A 82 -1.85 26.86 2.14
N SER A 83 -1.28 28.03 1.81
CA SER A 83 -0.09 28.55 2.46
C SER A 83 -0.37 28.83 3.92
N ALA A 84 -1.42 29.61 4.20
CA ALA A 84 -1.88 29.88 5.57
C ALA A 84 -2.27 28.61 6.33
N TRP A 85 -2.90 27.64 5.67
CA TRP A 85 -3.23 26.34 6.28
C TRP A 85 -2.00 25.50 6.64
N ALA A 86 -0.98 25.53 5.78
CA ALA A 86 0.25 24.75 5.92
C ALA A 86 1.31 25.41 6.81
N ASP A 87 1.28 26.73 7.02
CA ASP A 87 2.30 27.45 7.78
C ASP A 87 2.56 26.86 9.19
N PRO A 88 1.53 26.47 9.98
CA PRO A 88 1.74 25.83 11.27
C PRO A 88 2.39 24.43 11.20
N LEU A 89 2.43 23.80 10.03
CA LEU A 89 3.07 22.49 9.80
C LEU A 89 4.57 22.62 9.53
N HIS A 90 4.97 23.70 8.86
CA HIS A 90 6.30 23.87 8.29
C HIS A 90 7.15 24.91 9.02
N ALA A 91 6.66 25.49 10.13
CA ALA A 91 7.30 26.59 10.86
C ALA A 91 8.77 26.33 11.29
N ALA A 92 9.26 25.08 11.29
CA ALA A 92 10.64 24.73 11.63
C ALA A 92 11.48 24.18 10.45
N ASP A 93 10.89 23.97 9.27
CA ASP A 93 11.49 23.09 8.25
C ASP A 93 11.30 23.58 6.81
N ARG A 94 11.40 24.89 6.58
CA ARG A 94 11.44 25.43 5.23
C ARG A 94 12.77 25.04 4.59
N ALA A 95 12.75 23.92 3.87
CA ALA A 95 13.87 23.47 3.07
C ALA A 95 14.29 24.54 2.04
N ASP A 96 15.57 24.54 1.70
CA ASP A 96 16.13 25.38 0.66
C ASP A 96 15.37 25.17 -0.68
N PRO A 97 14.80 26.24 -1.28
CA PRO A 97 14.09 26.16 -2.55
C PRO A 97 14.89 25.47 -3.67
N GLU A 98 16.22 25.60 -3.67
CA GLU A 98 17.07 24.94 -4.65
C GLU A 98 17.15 23.42 -4.42
N ALA A 99 17.28 23.00 -3.16
CA ALA A 99 17.26 21.58 -2.79
C ALA A 99 15.90 20.92 -3.07
N GLU A 100 14.80 21.64 -2.82
CA GLU A 100 13.44 21.24 -3.17
C GLU A 100 13.27 21.07 -4.68
N ARG A 101 13.81 22.02 -5.45
CA ARG A 101 13.82 21.95 -6.91
C ARG A 101 14.58 20.74 -7.42
N PHE A 102 15.76 20.48 -6.87
CA PHE A 102 16.52 19.31 -7.26
C PHE A 102 15.77 18.01 -6.94
N ALA A 103 15.10 17.91 -5.79
CA ALA A 103 14.30 16.73 -5.44
C ALA A 103 13.19 16.45 -6.47
N VAL A 104 12.51 17.49 -6.97
CA VAL A 104 11.48 17.35 -8.01
C VAL A 104 12.09 16.90 -9.34
N LEU A 105 13.21 17.49 -9.76
CA LEU A 105 13.90 17.09 -10.99
C LEU A 105 14.39 15.65 -10.91
N LEU A 106 14.98 15.25 -9.78
CA LEU A 106 15.43 13.89 -9.53
C LEU A 106 14.28 12.88 -9.56
N ALA A 107 13.14 13.22 -8.94
CA ALA A 107 11.94 12.40 -8.98
C ALA A 107 11.42 12.19 -10.42
N ALA A 108 11.38 13.26 -11.21
CA ALA A 108 10.98 13.19 -12.61
C ALA A 108 11.98 12.39 -13.45
N ALA A 109 13.29 12.58 -13.24
CA ALA A 109 14.34 11.81 -13.91
C ALA A 109 14.25 10.32 -13.59
N LEU A 110 13.96 9.96 -12.33
CA LEU A 110 13.81 8.57 -11.91
C LEU A 110 12.59 7.92 -12.57
N ARG A 111 11.44 8.61 -12.55
CA ARG A 111 10.22 8.15 -13.23
C ARG A 111 10.42 8.02 -14.75
N ASN A 112 11.08 8.98 -15.38
CA ASN A 112 11.40 8.93 -16.82
C ASN A 112 12.31 7.75 -17.15
N ARG A 113 13.35 7.52 -16.34
CA ARG A 113 14.27 6.40 -16.51
C ARG A 113 13.55 5.06 -16.39
N ARG A 114 12.68 4.90 -15.38
CA ARG A 114 11.86 3.69 -15.22
C ARG A 114 10.82 3.50 -16.33
N ALA A 115 10.29 4.57 -16.89
CA ALA A 115 9.37 4.50 -18.03
C ALA A 115 10.11 4.13 -19.34
N SER A 116 11.39 4.51 -19.45
CA SER A 116 12.22 4.24 -20.63
C SER A 116 12.91 2.87 -20.58
N ASP A 117 13.02 2.27 -19.40
CA ASP A 117 13.65 0.97 -19.18
C ASP A 117 12.73 0.03 -18.39
N ASN A 118 12.10 -0.89 -19.11
CA ASN A 118 11.18 -1.88 -18.55
C ASN A 118 11.86 -2.87 -17.58
N ALA A 119 13.20 -2.99 -17.59
CA ALA A 119 13.92 -3.82 -16.64
C ALA A 119 13.97 -3.21 -15.23
N LEU A 120 13.85 -1.87 -15.11
CA LEU A 120 13.84 -1.14 -13.83
C LEU A 120 12.48 -1.23 -13.12
N THR A 121 12.05 -2.46 -12.88
CA THR A 121 10.90 -2.78 -12.03
C THR A 121 11.19 -2.42 -10.57
N ILE A 122 10.14 -2.32 -9.75
CA ILE A 122 10.28 -2.08 -8.31
C ILE A 122 11.16 -3.18 -7.67
N ALA A 123 10.94 -4.45 -8.07
CA ALA A 123 11.72 -5.57 -7.57
C ALA A 123 13.20 -5.49 -7.98
N ALA A 124 13.49 -5.08 -9.22
CA ALA A 124 14.87 -4.89 -9.68
C ALA A 124 15.57 -3.75 -8.92
N LEU A 125 14.88 -2.64 -8.67
CA LEU A 125 15.42 -1.52 -7.87
C LEU A 125 15.69 -1.92 -6.42
N GLU A 126 14.85 -2.79 -5.84
CA GLU A 126 15.09 -3.34 -4.51
C GLU A 126 16.27 -4.31 -4.50
N GLN A 127 16.31 -5.29 -5.41
CA GLN A 127 17.31 -6.36 -5.40
C GLN A 127 18.68 -5.89 -5.89
N GLU A 128 18.73 -5.13 -6.97
CA GLU A 128 19.99 -4.72 -7.59
C GLU A 128 20.49 -3.41 -6.99
N TYR A 129 19.59 -2.49 -6.62
CA TYR A 129 19.93 -1.16 -6.13
C TYR A 129 19.75 -0.98 -4.63
N GLY A 130 19.12 -1.92 -3.91
CA GLY A 130 18.86 -1.78 -2.48
C GLY A 130 17.83 -0.69 -2.16
N ILE A 131 17.08 -0.21 -3.16
CA ILE A 131 16.06 0.83 -2.95
C ILE A 131 14.74 0.16 -2.63
N ALA A 132 14.41 0.08 -1.34
CA ALA A 132 13.14 -0.50 -0.91
C ALA A 132 11.93 0.21 -1.56
N PRO A 133 10.82 -0.50 -1.87
CA PRO A 133 9.66 0.07 -2.56
C PRO A 133 9.09 1.33 -1.91
N VAL A 134 9.09 1.38 -0.57
CA VAL A 134 8.62 2.55 0.19
C VAL A 134 9.54 3.77 0.02
N ILE A 135 10.86 3.54 -0.09
CA ILE A 135 11.85 4.60 -0.31
C ILE A 135 11.75 5.10 -1.73
N LEU A 136 11.66 4.19 -2.71
CA LEU A 136 11.42 4.51 -4.11
C LEU A 136 10.19 5.41 -4.28
N SER A 137 9.06 5.03 -3.68
CA SER A 137 7.83 5.81 -3.70
C SER A 137 8.04 7.23 -3.15
N ARG A 138 8.78 7.38 -2.04
CA ARG A 138 9.06 8.69 -1.45
C ARG A 138 9.98 9.56 -2.31
N ILE A 139 10.97 8.97 -2.97
CA ILE A 139 11.85 9.67 -3.92
C ILE A 139 11.05 10.13 -5.14
N GLU A 140 10.24 9.23 -5.73
CA GLU A 140 9.42 9.54 -6.89
C GLU A 140 8.33 10.58 -6.61
N ASN A 141 7.96 10.82 -5.36
CA ASN A 141 7.05 11.89 -4.97
C ASN A 141 7.79 13.14 -4.45
N ALA A 142 9.11 13.19 -4.58
CA ALA A 142 9.96 14.28 -4.09
C ALA A 142 9.63 14.67 -2.63
N LEU A 143 9.43 13.66 -1.76
CA LEU A 143 8.90 13.88 -0.40
C LEU A 143 9.83 14.73 0.47
N LYS A 144 11.14 14.67 0.23
CA LYS A 144 12.14 15.47 0.93
C LYS A 144 13.36 15.75 0.03
N PRO A 145 14.13 16.80 0.33
CA PRO A 145 15.40 17.11 -0.31
C PRO A 145 16.39 15.94 -0.38
N TYR A 146 17.27 15.98 -1.39
CA TYR A 146 18.23 14.91 -1.68
C TYR A 146 19.22 14.66 -0.52
N ASP A 147 19.75 15.72 0.06
CA ASP A 147 20.69 15.73 1.19
C ASP A 147 20.13 15.07 2.46
N ARG A 148 18.80 15.04 2.62
CA ARG A 148 18.13 14.39 3.77
C ARG A 148 18.01 12.88 3.65
N TRP A 149 18.35 12.29 2.51
CA TRP A 149 18.45 10.82 2.39
C TRP A 149 19.72 10.30 3.07
N ASN A 150 19.65 9.06 3.57
CA ASN A 150 20.85 8.43 4.11
C ASN A 150 21.84 8.11 2.99
N GLU A 151 23.09 7.82 3.37
CA GLU A 151 24.16 7.62 2.40
C GLU A 151 23.92 6.42 1.48
N ASP A 152 23.30 5.35 1.98
CA ASP A 152 22.97 4.16 1.19
C ASP A 152 22.03 4.52 0.03
N VAL A 153 20.95 5.27 0.30
CA VAL A 153 20.01 5.71 -0.74
C VAL A 153 20.69 6.67 -1.72
N ARG A 154 21.53 7.59 -1.23
CA ARG A 154 22.29 8.51 -2.11
C ARG A 154 23.28 7.76 -3.01
N ALA A 155 23.97 6.75 -2.49
CA ALA A 155 24.86 5.87 -3.24
C ALA A 155 24.10 5.04 -4.29
N SER A 156 22.94 4.50 -3.93
CA SER A 156 22.08 3.77 -4.87
C SER A 156 21.57 4.66 -6.01
N LEU A 157 21.20 5.91 -5.71
CA LEU A 157 20.78 6.87 -6.73
C LEU A 157 21.95 7.26 -7.66
N ARG A 158 23.14 7.55 -7.11
CA ARG A 158 24.33 7.80 -7.92
C ARG A 158 24.63 6.63 -8.86
N ARG A 159 24.64 5.40 -8.34
CA ARG A 159 24.84 4.19 -9.15
C ARG A 159 23.77 4.02 -10.21
N LEU A 160 22.50 4.22 -9.85
CA LEU A 160 21.38 4.13 -10.78
C LEU A 160 21.56 5.10 -11.94
N PHE A 161 22.01 6.33 -11.70
CA PHE A 161 22.25 7.32 -12.74
C PHE A 161 23.65 7.27 -13.35
N ALA A 162 24.47 6.26 -13.02
CA ALA A 162 25.86 6.14 -13.45
C ALA A 162 26.71 7.38 -13.13
N ALA A 163 26.43 8.04 -12.00
CA ALA A 163 27.17 9.16 -11.47
C ALA A 163 28.18 8.69 -10.42
N ALA A 164 29.40 9.23 -10.45
CA ALA A 164 30.46 8.95 -9.49
C ALA A 164 30.23 9.66 -8.14
N ASP A 165 29.62 10.84 -8.18
CA ASP A 165 29.35 11.68 -7.01
C ASP A 165 28.04 12.47 -7.15
N ASP A 166 27.68 13.20 -6.10
CA ASP A 166 26.43 13.96 -6.01
C ASP A 166 26.41 15.13 -7.02
N ALA A 167 27.57 15.70 -7.34
CA ALA A 167 27.69 16.79 -8.31
C ALA A 167 27.42 16.29 -9.73
N GLN A 168 27.95 15.11 -10.08
CA GLN A 168 27.68 14.47 -11.36
C GLN A 168 26.23 14.00 -11.46
N LEU A 169 25.64 13.47 -10.39
CA LEU A 169 24.22 13.13 -10.36
C LEU A 169 23.37 14.38 -10.64
N THR A 170 23.70 15.49 -9.99
CA THR A 170 23.03 16.78 -10.20
C THR A 170 23.13 17.23 -11.65
N ALA A 171 24.34 17.19 -12.23
CA ALA A 171 24.56 17.54 -13.64
C ALA A 171 23.74 16.66 -14.60
N VAL A 172 23.74 15.33 -14.42
CA VAL A 172 22.99 14.38 -15.26
C VAL A 172 21.49 14.69 -15.27
N VAL A 173 20.92 14.95 -14.08
CA VAL A 173 19.50 15.29 -13.93
C VAL A 173 19.18 16.65 -14.56
N HIS A 174 20.06 17.64 -14.36
CA HIS A 174 19.90 18.97 -14.96
C HIS A 174 20.00 18.93 -16.48
N ASP A 175 20.92 18.16 -17.04
CA ASP A 175 21.06 18.02 -18.49
C ASP A 175 19.84 17.34 -19.10
N ALA A 176 19.28 16.31 -18.46
CA ALA A 176 18.03 15.67 -18.89
C ALA A 176 16.86 16.66 -18.90
N TYR A 177 16.78 17.53 -17.88
CA TYR A 177 15.81 18.63 -17.85
C TYR A 177 16.04 19.63 -18.98
N GLN A 178 17.28 20.08 -19.22
CA GLN A 178 17.58 21.03 -20.29
C GLN A 178 17.28 20.48 -21.70
N ARG A 179 17.37 19.16 -21.88
CA ARG A 179 16.99 18.47 -23.13
C ARG A 179 15.48 18.24 -23.27
N GLY A 180 14.65 18.62 -22.28
CA GLY A 180 13.19 18.44 -22.30
C GLY A 180 12.73 17.00 -22.08
N GLU A 181 13.64 16.09 -21.68
CA GLU A 181 13.31 14.66 -21.48
C GLU A 181 12.33 14.45 -20.30
N LEU A 182 12.25 15.43 -19.39
CA LEU A 182 11.44 15.34 -18.18
C LEU A 182 10.06 16.01 -18.31
N ASP A 183 9.78 16.68 -19.43
CA ASP A 183 8.62 17.58 -19.59
C ASP A 183 7.28 16.85 -19.44
N THR A 184 7.21 15.58 -19.84
CA THR A 184 6.01 14.75 -19.73
C THR A 184 5.73 14.31 -18.28
N VAL A 185 6.76 14.22 -17.45
CA VAL A 185 6.70 13.65 -16.10
C VAL A 185 6.65 14.73 -15.03
N LEU A 186 7.32 15.86 -15.23
CA LEU A 186 7.40 16.95 -14.26
C LEU A 186 6.03 17.45 -13.78
N PRO A 187 5.02 17.64 -14.64
CA PRO A 187 3.69 18.01 -14.19
C PRO A 187 3.10 17.00 -13.19
N LEU A 188 3.39 15.71 -13.35
CA LEU A 188 2.88 14.65 -12.46
C LEU A 188 3.53 14.63 -11.07
N VAL A 189 4.61 15.38 -10.87
CA VAL A 189 5.35 15.45 -9.59
C VAL A 189 5.02 16.75 -8.85
N ALA A 190 4.93 17.87 -9.55
CA ALA A 190 4.92 19.20 -8.93
C ALA A 190 3.92 20.21 -9.53
N ASN A 191 2.92 19.76 -10.30
CA ASN A 191 1.90 20.67 -10.82
C ASN A 191 0.81 20.96 -9.76
N PRO A 192 0.63 22.23 -9.35
CA PRO A 192 -0.38 22.61 -8.36
C PRO A 192 -1.80 22.38 -8.84
N GLU A 193 -2.11 22.61 -10.12
CA GLU A 193 -3.44 22.40 -10.69
C GLU A 193 -3.83 20.92 -10.67
N LEU A 194 -2.90 20.00 -10.98
CA LEU A 194 -3.16 18.56 -10.90
C LEU A 194 -3.38 18.10 -9.46
N ARG A 195 -2.61 18.64 -8.51
CA ARG A 195 -2.83 18.36 -7.07
C ARG A 195 -4.20 18.87 -6.65
N ILE A 196 -4.54 20.13 -6.95
CA ILE A 196 -5.83 20.75 -6.60
C ILE A 196 -6.97 19.96 -7.22
N ALA A 197 -6.90 19.59 -8.50
CA ALA A 197 -7.93 18.80 -9.16
C ALA A 197 -8.13 17.43 -8.48
N LYS A 198 -7.05 16.75 -8.10
CA LYS A 198 -7.11 15.48 -7.36
C LYS A 198 -7.72 15.66 -5.97
N SER A 199 -7.31 16.68 -5.23
CA SER A 199 -7.87 17.04 -3.92
C SER A 199 -9.37 17.34 -4.04
N ARG A 200 -9.78 18.15 -5.03
CA ARG A 200 -11.18 18.50 -5.31
C ARG A 200 -12.01 17.25 -5.55
N ALA A 201 -11.57 16.40 -6.48
CA ALA A 201 -12.29 15.19 -6.84
C ALA A 201 -12.45 14.25 -5.63
N ARG A 202 -11.38 14.06 -4.84
CA ARG A 202 -11.40 13.13 -3.72
C ARG A 202 -12.17 13.66 -2.51
N ILE A 203 -12.07 14.96 -2.21
CA ILE A 203 -12.86 15.61 -1.15
C ILE A 203 -14.34 15.61 -1.52
N GLY A 204 -14.68 15.89 -2.78
CA GLY A 204 -16.06 15.79 -3.28
C GLY A 204 -16.64 14.37 -3.15
N ALA A 205 -15.86 13.35 -3.52
CA ALA A 205 -16.25 11.95 -3.33
C ALA A 205 -16.45 11.60 -1.85
N LEU A 206 -15.52 12.00 -0.97
CA LEU A 206 -15.64 11.80 0.48
C LEU A 206 -16.87 12.48 1.06
N ARG A 207 -17.19 13.71 0.62
CA ARG A 207 -18.40 14.42 1.03
C ARG A 207 -19.66 13.62 0.68
N GLY A 208 -19.72 13.05 -0.52
CA GLY A 208 -20.81 12.15 -0.92
C GLY A 208 -20.87 10.88 -0.06
N GLU A 209 -19.73 10.23 0.19
CA GLU A 209 -19.64 9.04 1.06
C GLU A 209 -20.08 9.33 2.51
N LEU A 210 -19.85 10.54 3.03
CA LEU A 210 -20.24 10.95 4.38
C LEU A 210 -21.73 11.30 4.49
N GLN A 211 -22.32 11.88 3.45
CA GLN A 211 -23.75 12.20 3.38
C GLN A 211 -24.62 10.96 3.26
N GLN A 212 -24.08 9.86 2.73
CA GLN A 212 -24.73 8.56 2.80
C GLN A 212 -24.75 8.11 4.27
N VAL A 213 -25.94 8.14 4.87
CA VAL A 213 -26.22 7.51 6.16
C VAL A 213 -25.76 6.05 6.02
N PRO A 214 -24.84 5.55 6.87
CA PRO A 214 -24.54 4.14 6.88
C PRO A 214 -25.87 3.44 7.14
N ALA A 215 -26.34 2.63 6.17
CA ALA A 215 -27.41 1.70 6.45
C ALA A 215 -26.97 0.94 7.70
N ALA A 216 -27.71 1.12 8.80
CA ALA A 216 -27.51 0.35 10.01
C ALA A 216 -27.31 -1.11 9.59
N ARG A 217 -26.29 -1.78 10.14
CA ARG A 217 -26.05 -3.21 9.93
C ARG A 217 -27.34 -3.99 10.18
N ALA A 218 -28.14 -4.17 9.15
CA ALA A 218 -29.22 -5.09 9.06
C ALA A 218 -28.68 -6.22 8.19
N GLU A 219 -28.31 -7.32 8.83
CA GLU A 219 -28.32 -8.62 8.17
C GLU A 219 -29.70 -8.84 7.56
N PRO A 220 -29.77 -9.31 6.31
CA PRO A 220 -30.59 -10.48 6.08
C PRO A 220 -29.84 -11.56 5.31
N LEU A 221 -29.90 -12.74 5.92
CA LEU A 221 -29.83 -14.05 5.28
C LEU A 221 -30.60 -14.09 3.95
N GLY A 222 -29.91 -14.51 2.89
CA GLY A 222 -30.47 -15.40 1.87
C GLY A 222 -31.35 -14.80 0.77
N ARG A 223 -30.92 -15.10 -0.47
CA ARG A 223 -31.67 -15.15 -1.76
C ARG A 223 -31.98 -13.84 -2.48
N GLY A 224 -31.41 -13.75 -3.69
CA GLY A 224 -32.08 -13.17 -4.86
C GLY A 224 -31.30 -12.06 -5.56
N LEU A 225 -30.44 -12.42 -6.51
CA LEU A 225 -29.92 -11.50 -7.53
C LEU A 225 -31.05 -11.19 -8.54
N PRO A 226 -31.35 -9.92 -8.85
CA PRO A 226 -32.09 -9.56 -10.06
C PRO A 226 -31.16 -9.63 -11.27
N GLN A 227 -31.50 -10.54 -12.19
CA GLN A 227 -30.94 -10.62 -13.53
C GLN A 227 -31.30 -9.35 -14.32
N THR A 228 -30.32 -8.60 -14.79
CA THR A 228 -30.39 -7.91 -16.10
C THR A 228 -28.98 -7.72 -16.64
N LEU A 229 -28.71 -8.35 -17.78
CA LEU A 229 -27.59 -8.19 -18.74
C LEU A 229 -27.06 -9.55 -19.20
N LEU A 230 -27.94 -10.36 -19.78
CA LEU A 230 -27.59 -11.51 -20.61
C LEU A 230 -28.79 -11.87 -21.51
N GLU A 231 -29.17 -10.92 -22.37
CA GLU A 231 -30.03 -11.19 -23.52
C GLU A 231 -29.42 -10.53 -24.75
N ARG A 232 -28.54 -11.29 -25.40
CA ARG A 232 -28.32 -11.31 -26.87
C ARG A 232 -27.20 -12.30 -27.15
N SER A 233 -27.56 -13.58 -27.20
CA SER A 233 -27.02 -14.59 -28.13
C SER A 233 -27.58 -15.97 -27.74
N ALA A 234 -28.83 -16.22 -28.10
CA ALA A 234 -29.38 -17.56 -28.13
C ALA A 234 -30.20 -17.74 -29.41
N ALA A 235 -29.56 -18.25 -30.46
CA ALA A 235 -30.24 -18.76 -31.64
C ALA A 235 -29.73 -20.16 -32.00
N ARG A 236 -30.40 -21.15 -31.40
CA ARG A 236 -30.86 -22.43 -31.99
C ARG A 236 -29.84 -23.28 -32.77
N HIS A 237 -29.53 -24.49 -32.26
CA HIS A 237 -30.10 -25.75 -32.79
C HIS A 237 -29.78 -26.97 -31.91
N LYS A 238 -30.69 -27.96 -31.96
CA LYS A 238 -30.81 -29.18 -31.14
C LYS A 238 -29.79 -30.30 -31.48
N PRO A 239 -29.65 -31.36 -30.64
CA PRO A 239 -28.58 -32.35 -30.71
C PRO A 239 -28.94 -33.74 -31.31
N SER A 240 -27.87 -34.50 -31.62
CA SER A 240 -27.69 -35.99 -31.65
C SER A 240 -27.97 -36.75 -32.96
N PRO A 241 -27.39 -37.96 -33.21
CA PRO A 241 -26.20 -38.66 -32.64
C PRO A 241 -25.28 -39.40 -33.67
N GLU A 242 -24.10 -39.89 -33.21
CA GLU A 242 -23.24 -41.04 -33.69
C GLU A 242 -22.73 -41.02 -35.17
N THR A 243 -21.52 -41.46 -35.60
CA THR A 243 -20.55 -42.51 -35.19
C THR A 243 -19.22 -42.32 -35.97
N VAL A 244 -18.09 -42.75 -35.38
CA VAL A 244 -16.91 -43.48 -35.98
C VAL A 244 -15.85 -42.77 -36.89
N GLU A 245 -14.58 -42.98 -36.48
CA GLU A 245 -13.30 -43.10 -37.23
C GLU A 245 -12.41 -41.92 -37.66
N THR A 246 -11.23 -41.88 -37.00
CA THR A 246 -9.84 -41.68 -37.50
C THR A 246 -9.55 -40.77 -38.70
N ALA A 247 -8.75 -39.71 -38.49
CA ALA A 247 -7.36 -39.56 -38.98
C ALA A 247 -6.82 -38.12 -38.86
N ALA A 248 -5.53 -38.03 -38.51
CA ALA A 248 -4.53 -37.03 -38.92
C ALA A 248 -4.73 -35.53 -38.60
N SER A 249 -3.97 -35.09 -37.60
CA SER A 249 -3.11 -33.90 -37.53
C SER A 249 -3.31 -32.74 -38.52
N ALA A 250 -3.59 -31.55 -37.99
CA ALA A 250 -2.98 -30.28 -38.42
C ALA A 250 -3.04 -29.25 -37.28
N ASP A 251 -1.90 -28.60 -37.06
CA ASP A 251 -1.59 -27.64 -36.00
C ASP A 251 -2.69 -26.61 -35.71
N THR A 252 -3.00 -26.45 -34.42
CA THR A 252 -3.43 -25.17 -33.88
C THR A 252 -2.65 -24.95 -32.60
N LEU A 253 -1.76 -23.95 -32.64
CA LEU A 253 -1.00 -23.44 -31.52
C LEU A 253 -1.97 -23.01 -30.40
N VAL A 254 -2.27 -23.93 -29.50
CA VAL A 254 -2.83 -23.60 -28.19
C VAL A 254 -1.65 -23.03 -27.40
N ALA A 255 -1.68 -21.72 -27.16
CA ALA A 255 -0.80 -21.12 -26.17
C ALA A 255 -1.03 -21.86 -24.86
N GLU A 256 -0.05 -22.65 -24.42
CA GLU A 256 -0.08 -23.34 -23.13
C GLU A 256 -0.33 -22.29 -22.05
N ALA A 257 -1.49 -22.39 -21.40
CA ALA A 257 -1.69 -21.74 -20.12
C ALA A 257 -0.58 -22.27 -19.19
N PRO A 258 0.21 -21.40 -18.55
CA PRO A 258 1.33 -21.83 -17.72
C PRO A 258 0.79 -22.73 -16.59
N PRO A 259 1.51 -23.80 -16.22
CA PRO A 259 1.01 -24.79 -15.28
C PRO A 259 0.69 -24.13 -13.95
N GLN A 260 -0.59 -24.20 -13.55
CA GLN A 260 -1.04 -23.76 -12.23
C GLN A 260 -0.42 -24.69 -11.19
N ARG A 261 0.56 -24.18 -10.42
CA ARG A 261 1.19 -24.97 -9.37
C ARG A 261 0.32 -24.91 -8.12
N LEU A 262 -0.38 -26.00 -7.86
CA LEU A 262 -1.15 -26.20 -6.63
C LEU A 262 -0.23 -26.67 -5.49
N VAL A 263 -0.40 -26.08 -4.30
CA VAL A 263 0.32 -26.47 -3.09
C VAL A 263 -0.66 -26.91 -1.99
N PRO A 264 -0.29 -27.91 -1.18
CA PRO A 264 -1.18 -28.45 -0.16
C PRO A 264 -1.45 -27.42 0.94
N VAL A 265 -2.70 -27.39 1.42
CA VAL A 265 -3.13 -26.52 2.51
C VAL A 265 -3.04 -27.29 3.84
N PHE A 266 -2.44 -26.64 4.83
CA PHE A 266 -2.37 -27.08 6.21
C PHE A 266 -3.08 -26.06 7.10
N GLY A 267 -3.54 -26.48 8.27
CA GLY A 267 -4.01 -25.56 9.30
C GLY A 267 -5.16 -26.14 10.11
N SER A 268 -4.94 -26.23 11.41
CA SER A 268 -5.99 -26.43 12.42
C SER A 268 -5.78 -25.44 13.56
N PRO A 269 -6.81 -24.70 14.00
CA PRO A 269 -6.64 -23.68 15.02
C PRO A 269 -6.28 -24.29 16.38
N LEU A 270 -5.25 -23.76 17.01
CA LEU A 270 -4.82 -24.05 18.38
C LEU A 270 -5.17 -22.87 19.33
N PRO A 271 -5.06 -23.05 20.66
CA PRO A 271 -5.12 -21.94 21.61
C PRO A 271 -4.08 -20.84 21.32
N GLU A 272 -4.28 -19.64 21.90
CA GLU A 272 -3.35 -18.50 21.78
C GLU A 272 -3.02 -18.06 20.35
N GLY A 273 -3.95 -18.26 19.41
CA GLY A 273 -3.77 -17.83 18.01
C GLY A 273 -2.74 -18.64 17.22
N LEU A 274 -2.32 -19.80 17.74
CA LEU A 274 -1.44 -20.73 17.05
C LEU A 274 -2.20 -21.58 16.02
N ILE A 275 -1.47 -22.11 15.05
CA ILE A 275 -2.00 -22.96 13.98
C ILE A 275 -1.17 -24.24 13.90
N ALA A 276 -1.80 -25.41 14.05
CA ALA A 276 -1.14 -26.68 13.83
C ALA A 276 -0.93 -26.94 12.33
N ARG A 277 0.20 -27.53 11.96
CA ARG A 277 0.52 -27.95 10.59
C ARG A 277 -0.17 -29.27 10.20
N THR A 278 -1.47 -29.36 10.45
CA THR A 278 -2.30 -30.53 10.11
C THR A 278 -2.80 -30.40 8.66
N PRO A 279 -2.71 -31.44 7.81
CA PRO A 279 -3.25 -31.39 6.45
C PRO A 279 -4.75 -31.06 6.47
N ALA A 280 -5.17 -30.07 5.67
CA ALA A 280 -6.57 -29.65 5.59
C ALA A 280 -7.35 -30.39 4.49
N GLY A 281 -6.67 -31.12 3.60
CA GLY A 281 -7.27 -31.84 2.47
C GLY A 281 -7.44 -30.99 1.20
N ASP A 282 -7.26 -29.68 1.30
CA ASP A 282 -7.40 -28.74 0.19
C ASP A 282 -6.06 -28.40 -0.46
N GLN A 283 -6.14 -27.80 -1.65
CA GLN A 283 -4.99 -27.31 -2.44
C GLN A 283 -5.26 -25.86 -2.85
N VAL A 284 -4.21 -25.04 -2.90
CA VAL A 284 -4.31 -23.64 -3.31
C VAL A 284 -3.28 -23.32 -4.39
N GLU A 285 -3.62 -22.43 -5.33
CA GLU A 285 -2.67 -21.98 -6.35
C GLU A 285 -1.56 -21.14 -5.71
N ALA A 286 -0.31 -21.56 -5.88
CA ALA A 286 0.84 -20.80 -5.46
C ALA A 286 1.26 -19.81 -6.57
N PRO A 287 1.54 -18.54 -6.24
CA PRO A 287 2.13 -17.61 -7.20
C PRO A 287 3.42 -18.17 -7.80
N ARG A 288 3.74 -17.75 -9.03
CA ARG A 288 4.98 -18.16 -9.70
C ARG A 288 6.24 -17.80 -8.92
N SER A 289 6.16 -16.76 -8.10
CA SER A 289 7.25 -16.34 -7.23
C SER A 289 7.45 -17.25 -6.01
N ALA A 290 6.49 -18.09 -5.60
CA ALA A 290 6.68 -18.90 -4.39
C ALA A 290 7.80 -19.94 -4.60
N GLY A 291 8.62 -20.18 -3.59
CA GLY A 291 9.68 -21.18 -3.58
C GLY A 291 9.15 -22.62 -3.72
N PRO A 292 10.04 -23.59 -3.99
CA PRO A 292 9.67 -25.00 -4.10
C PRO A 292 9.04 -25.56 -2.80
N ARG A 293 9.34 -24.99 -1.64
CA ARG A 293 8.80 -25.44 -0.34
C ARG A 293 7.53 -24.71 0.09
N ALA A 294 6.93 -23.91 -0.79
CA ALA A 294 5.72 -23.16 -0.47
C ALA A 294 4.52 -24.08 -0.16
N TYR A 295 3.67 -23.63 0.77
CA TYR A 295 2.47 -24.36 1.18
C TYR A 295 1.34 -23.39 1.53
N GLY A 296 0.09 -23.88 1.50
CA GLY A 296 -1.06 -23.13 1.98
C GLY A 296 -1.20 -23.26 3.50
N LEU A 297 -1.51 -22.18 4.19
CA LEU A 297 -1.79 -22.14 5.62
C LEU A 297 -3.17 -21.52 5.85
N ARG A 298 -4.14 -22.33 6.27
CA ARG A 298 -5.46 -21.87 6.70
C ARG A 298 -5.37 -21.30 8.11
N LEU A 299 -5.82 -20.05 8.27
CA LEU A 299 -5.72 -19.34 9.55
C LEU A 299 -6.59 -19.93 10.65
N GLY A 300 -7.80 -20.36 10.32
CA GLY A 300 -8.81 -20.85 11.26
C GLY A 300 -9.44 -19.76 12.16
N ARG A 301 -8.72 -18.67 12.46
CA ARG A 301 -9.15 -17.54 13.29
C ARG A 301 -8.55 -16.21 12.81
N PRO A 302 -9.21 -15.06 13.01
CA PRO A 302 -8.68 -13.75 12.62
C PRO A 302 -7.66 -13.23 13.65
N THR A 303 -6.42 -13.74 13.62
CA THR A 303 -5.37 -13.40 14.59
C THR A 303 -4.76 -12.00 14.39
N LEU A 304 -4.88 -11.45 13.17
CA LEU A 304 -4.40 -10.11 12.79
C LEU A 304 -5.56 -9.13 12.55
N GLY A 305 -6.67 -9.33 13.24
CA GLY A 305 -7.84 -8.46 13.14
C GLY A 305 -8.69 -8.68 11.90
N ALA A 306 -9.56 -7.71 11.62
CA ALA A 306 -10.57 -7.81 10.55
C ALA A 306 -9.98 -7.79 9.12
N GLY A 307 -8.71 -7.37 8.96
CA GLY A 307 -8.03 -7.32 7.66
C GLY A 307 -7.64 -8.69 7.10
N LEU A 308 -7.66 -9.73 7.94
CA LEU A 308 -7.31 -11.09 7.55
C LEU A 308 -8.30 -12.09 8.16
N PRO A 309 -9.42 -12.39 7.46
CA PRO A 309 -10.45 -13.29 7.96
C PRO A 309 -9.91 -14.68 8.32
N GLY A 310 -10.45 -15.31 9.37
CA GLY A 310 -9.99 -16.65 9.79
C GLY A 310 -10.16 -17.76 8.75
N ARG A 311 -11.02 -17.56 7.73
CA ARG A 311 -11.15 -18.51 6.62
C ARG A 311 -10.10 -18.34 5.52
N SER A 312 -9.26 -17.31 5.59
CA SER A 312 -8.24 -17.04 4.56
C SER A 312 -7.19 -18.14 4.53
N ILE A 313 -6.68 -18.41 3.33
CA ILE A 313 -5.56 -19.31 3.09
C ILE A 313 -4.36 -18.45 2.68
N LEU A 314 -3.28 -18.54 3.45
CA LEU A 314 -2.03 -17.86 3.15
C LEU A 314 -1.11 -18.78 2.37
N VAL A 315 -0.50 -18.29 1.29
CA VAL A 315 0.59 -19.02 0.64
C VAL A 315 1.89 -18.62 1.33
N VAL A 316 2.43 -19.55 2.10
CA VAL A 316 3.63 -19.38 2.93
C VAL A 316 4.83 -19.94 2.20
N ASP A 317 5.92 -19.17 2.15
CA ASP A 317 7.16 -19.54 1.49
C ASP A 317 8.32 -19.56 2.50
N PRO A 318 8.76 -20.76 2.95
CA PRO A 318 9.92 -20.92 3.84
C PRO A 318 11.26 -20.60 3.20
N ASP A 319 11.32 -20.52 1.87
CA ASP A 319 12.58 -20.27 1.16
C ASP A 319 12.92 -18.77 1.10
N ARG A 320 12.08 -17.92 1.72
CA ARG A 320 12.19 -16.46 1.71
C ARG A 320 12.04 -15.89 3.12
N PHE A 321 12.90 -14.93 3.44
CA PHE A 321 12.83 -14.19 4.69
C PHE A 321 11.69 -13.16 4.66
N PRO A 322 10.97 -12.93 5.77
CA PRO A 322 9.93 -11.91 5.85
C PRO A 322 10.44 -10.50 5.58
N SER A 323 9.60 -9.65 5.01
CA SER A 323 9.90 -8.23 4.75
C SER A 323 8.98 -7.30 5.53
N ALA A 324 9.49 -6.10 5.85
CA ALA A 324 8.72 -5.07 6.54
C ALA A 324 7.47 -4.64 5.74
N GLY A 325 6.34 -4.55 6.42
CA GLY A 325 5.03 -4.30 5.81
C GLY A 325 4.34 -5.54 5.23
N GLY A 326 5.01 -6.70 5.26
CA GLY A 326 4.45 -8.00 4.88
C GLY A 326 3.90 -8.79 6.07
N LEU A 327 3.67 -10.08 5.85
CA LEU A 327 3.35 -11.03 6.91
C LEU A 327 4.47 -12.06 7.04
N ALA A 328 4.72 -12.49 8.27
CA ALA A 328 5.60 -13.58 8.61
C ALA A 328 4.80 -14.74 9.20
N VAL A 329 5.27 -15.95 8.97
CA VAL A 329 4.88 -17.13 9.73
C VAL A 329 6.09 -17.56 10.54
N VAL A 330 5.91 -17.66 11.85
CA VAL A 330 6.95 -18.06 12.78
C VAL A 330 6.58 -19.38 13.45
N THR A 331 7.57 -20.21 13.71
CA THR A 331 7.37 -21.46 14.45
C THR A 331 7.47 -21.17 15.95
N GLU A 332 6.41 -21.45 16.70
CA GLU A 332 6.33 -21.25 18.14
C GLU A 332 5.90 -22.55 18.82
N GLY A 333 6.84 -23.22 19.50
CA GLY A 333 6.61 -24.53 20.10
C GLY A 333 6.22 -25.59 19.07
N GLN A 334 4.98 -26.09 19.13
CA GLN A 334 4.43 -27.07 18.18
C GLN A 334 3.48 -26.43 17.15
N GLY A 335 3.33 -25.10 17.18
CA GLY A 335 2.40 -24.35 16.34
C GLY A 335 3.10 -23.34 15.42
N LEU A 336 2.33 -22.82 14.48
CA LEU A 336 2.70 -21.72 13.60
C LEU A 336 1.93 -20.48 14.03
N ARG A 337 2.59 -19.33 14.07
CA ARG A 337 1.96 -18.03 14.33
C ARG A 337 2.14 -17.13 13.12
N VAL A 338 1.07 -16.43 12.75
CA VAL A 338 1.13 -15.40 11.70
C VAL A 338 1.27 -14.03 12.36
N LEU A 339 2.22 -13.24 11.87
CA LEU A 339 2.57 -11.91 12.38
C LEU A 339 2.53 -10.88 11.25
N SER A 340 2.08 -9.67 11.56
CA SER A 340 2.32 -8.50 10.70
C SER A 340 3.71 -7.95 10.98
N VAL A 341 4.52 -7.78 9.94
CA VAL A 341 5.92 -7.37 10.08
C VAL A 341 6.03 -5.85 9.97
N THR A 342 6.73 -5.21 10.89
CA THR A 342 7.15 -3.80 10.78
C THR A 342 8.64 -3.65 11.09
N LEU A 343 9.14 -2.42 10.96
CA LEU A 343 10.39 -2.00 11.56
C LEU A 343 10.15 -1.04 12.73
N ASP A 344 10.98 -1.15 13.75
CA ASP A 344 11.09 -0.13 14.79
C ASP A 344 11.87 1.10 14.31
N ARG A 345 12.04 2.09 15.19
CA ARG A 345 12.80 3.32 14.90
C ARG A 345 14.30 3.10 14.66
N HIS A 346 14.82 1.92 15.01
CA HIS A 346 16.21 1.51 14.86
C HIS A 346 16.40 0.53 13.68
N GLY A 347 15.35 0.25 12.92
CA GLY A 347 15.39 -0.67 11.78
C GLY A 347 15.32 -2.16 12.17
N ARG A 348 14.97 -2.48 13.41
CA ARG A 348 14.77 -3.88 13.86
C ARG A 348 13.41 -4.39 13.43
N MET A 349 13.36 -5.64 13.00
CA MET A 349 12.14 -6.28 12.55
C MET A 349 11.30 -6.77 13.73
N LEU A 350 10.08 -6.25 13.82
CA LEU A 350 9.09 -6.64 14.82
C LEU A 350 7.89 -7.30 14.13
N GLY A 351 7.37 -8.36 14.73
CA GLY A 351 6.16 -9.04 14.32
C GLY A 351 5.04 -8.80 15.33
N TYR A 352 3.88 -8.38 14.85
CA TYR A 352 2.70 -8.13 15.67
C TYR A 352 1.59 -9.15 15.43
N SER A 353 0.92 -9.52 16.52
CA SER A 353 -0.35 -10.24 16.52
C SER A 353 -1.38 -9.43 17.30
N GLU A 354 -2.64 -9.41 16.89
CA GLU A 354 -3.72 -8.72 17.63
C GLU A 354 -4.45 -9.68 18.58
N ASN A 355 -4.53 -10.96 18.24
CA ASN A 355 -5.28 -11.95 19.01
C ASN A 355 -4.49 -13.27 19.12
N PRO A 356 -3.72 -13.46 20.21
CA PRO A 356 -3.46 -12.53 21.31
C PRO A 356 -2.61 -11.33 20.88
N ASP A 357 -2.71 -10.23 21.65
CA ASP A 357 -1.89 -9.03 21.49
C ASP A 357 -0.44 -9.33 21.89
N LEU A 358 0.44 -9.38 20.90
CA LEU A 358 1.84 -9.78 21.07
C LEU A 358 2.75 -9.00 20.13
N GLU A 359 3.93 -8.65 20.64
CA GLU A 359 5.06 -8.13 19.88
C GLU A 359 6.22 -9.13 19.99
N ILE A 360 6.79 -9.52 18.85
CA ILE A 360 7.88 -10.49 18.76
C ILE A 360 9.03 -9.87 17.95
N ALA A 361 10.24 -9.87 18.50
CA ALA A 361 11.44 -9.44 17.78
C ALA A 361 11.84 -10.52 16.75
N ILE A 362 11.50 -10.30 15.48
CA ILE A 362 11.77 -11.27 14.40
C ILE A 362 13.27 -11.47 14.20
N ASP A 363 14.06 -10.42 14.39
CA ASP A 363 15.53 -10.47 14.27
C ASP A 363 16.20 -11.39 15.30
N GLU A 364 15.52 -11.72 16.39
CA GLU A 364 16.03 -12.60 17.45
C GLU A 364 15.64 -14.07 17.25
N LEU A 365 14.78 -14.36 16.26
CA LEU A 365 14.32 -15.71 15.95
C LEU A 365 15.28 -16.45 15.01
N ASP A 366 15.35 -17.77 15.16
CA ASP A 366 16.08 -18.63 14.23
C ASP A 366 15.45 -18.52 12.82
N PRO A 367 16.23 -18.12 11.79
CA PRO A 367 15.75 -18.06 10.41
C PRO A 367 15.12 -19.36 9.91
N ALA A 368 15.53 -20.53 10.43
CA ALA A 368 14.94 -21.81 10.06
C ALA A 368 13.46 -21.95 10.47
N GLY A 369 13.03 -21.19 11.48
CA GLY A 369 11.65 -21.15 11.97
C GLY A 369 10.80 -20.04 11.35
N LEU A 370 11.35 -19.27 10.42
CA LEU A 370 10.71 -18.11 9.78
C LEU A 370 10.33 -18.41 8.33
N ALA A 371 9.18 -17.90 7.91
CA ALA A 371 8.74 -17.93 6.52
C ALA A 371 7.95 -16.66 6.19
N THR A 372 7.98 -16.22 4.94
CA THR A 372 7.16 -15.08 4.49
C THR A 372 5.84 -15.56 3.89
N VAL A 373 4.82 -14.70 3.92
CA VAL A 373 3.58 -14.92 3.18
C VAL A 373 3.66 -14.18 1.86
N VAL A 374 3.54 -14.91 0.74
CA VAL A 374 3.67 -14.34 -0.61
C VAL A 374 2.32 -14.03 -1.27
N ALA A 375 1.24 -14.62 -0.76
CA ALA A 375 -0.13 -14.32 -1.19
C ALA A 375 -1.13 -14.68 -0.10
N ALA A 376 -2.29 -14.05 -0.14
CA ALA A 376 -3.46 -14.41 0.65
C ALA A 376 -4.64 -14.65 -0.29
N VAL A 377 -5.30 -15.79 -0.13
CA VAL A 377 -6.52 -16.16 -0.85
C VAL A 377 -7.68 -15.99 0.11
N PHE A 378 -8.64 -15.18 -0.32
CA PHE A 378 -9.86 -14.90 0.41
C PHE A 378 -11.01 -15.61 -0.30
N GLU A 379 -11.54 -16.66 0.34
CA GLU A 379 -12.80 -17.28 -0.08
C GLU A 379 -14.02 -16.52 0.45
#